data_AF-A1DGF8-F1
#
_entry.id   AF-A1DGF8-F1
#
_cell.length_a   1.000
_cell.length_b   1.000
_cell.length_c   1.000
_cell.angle_alpha   90.00
_cell.angle_beta   90.00
_cell.angle_gamma   90.00
#
_symmetry.space_group_name_H-M   'P 1'
#
loop_
_entity.id
_entity.type
_entity.pdbx_description
1 polymer ?
#
loop_
_entity_poly.entity_id
_entity_poly.type
_entity_poly.pdbx_seq_one_letter_code
_entity_poly.pdbx_strand_id
1 'polypeptide(L)'
;MTRTLFFCIADEAKPVSQSVFNEGRHSGSVSGWAEELEADCDYQFVPTALRESSTKPEDPPFLYYLVESKDCPSTGEALRTRLQDGESFQSDFINASKEECQDWALDKWLQPVKFNFIEQSIIAIADERSARDGTLLMSFYFGESAPDEPPIEFNGYGPLLPKGNTWYDFRIRHNAAQLFHTSLLFTEPDIFFPNYFGRPEKFTDEAGVFDVLKAWEHTEEESTDKDE
;
A
#
# COMPACT_ATOMS: atom_id res chain seq x y z
N MET A 1 2.77 14.54 -9.77
CA MET A 1 2.94 13.56 -8.69
C MET A 1 3.09 12.20 -9.36
N THR A 2 4.20 11.54 -9.09
CA THR A 2 4.50 10.15 -9.45
C THR A 2 3.57 9.20 -8.68
N ARG A 3 3.48 7.93 -9.10
CA ARG A 3 2.55 6.95 -8.51
C ARG A 3 3.26 5.71 -8.02
N THR A 4 2.72 5.14 -6.95
CA THR A 4 3.19 3.90 -6.37
C THR A 4 2.87 2.72 -7.28
N LEU A 5 3.83 1.81 -7.46
CA LEU A 5 3.57 0.55 -8.15
C LEU A 5 2.74 -0.37 -7.28
N PHE A 6 1.72 -0.97 -7.86
CA PHE A 6 0.83 -1.90 -7.19
C PHE A 6 0.95 -3.29 -7.83
N PHE A 7 1.51 -4.24 -7.09
CA PHE A 7 1.71 -5.61 -7.52
C PHE A 7 0.62 -6.53 -6.95
N CYS A 8 0.27 -7.58 -7.70
CA CYS A 8 -0.62 -8.63 -7.24
C CYS A 8 0.14 -9.95 -7.29
N ILE A 9 0.43 -10.54 -6.12
CA ILE A 9 1.28 -11.74 -6.02
C ILE A 9 0.50 -13.02 -5.71
N ALA A 10 -0.75 -12.93 -5.29
CA ALA A 10 -1.64 -14.07 -5.09
C ALA A 10 -2.83 -13.99 -6.04
N ASP A 11 -3.35 -15.14 -6.49
CA ASP A 11 -4.52 -15.17 -7.37
C ASP A 11 -5.78 -14.75 -6.63
N GLU A 12 -5.87 -15.07 -5.33
CA GLU A 12 -6.95 -14.72 -4.41
C GLU A 12 -7.07 -13.21 -4.20
N ALA A 13 -6.00 -12.44 -4.45
CA ALA A 13 -6.06 -10.98 -4.40
C ALA A 13 -6.84 -10.39 -5.58
N LYS A 14 -6.99 -11.13 -6.69
CA LYS A 14 -7.72 -10.66 -7.88
C LYS A 14 -9.23 -10.64 -7.65
N PRO A 15 -9.98 -9.84 -8.43
CA PRO A 15 -11.42 -10.00 -8.50
C PRO A 15 -11.77 -11.36 -9.11
N VAL A 16 -12.59 -12.13 -8.40
CA VAL A 16 -13.21 -13.34 -8.95
C VAL A 16 -14.23 -12.91 -10.00
N SER A 17 -14.07 -13.35 -11.25
CA SER A 17 -15.09 -13.13 -12.28
C SER A 17 -16.35 -13.90 -11.90
N GLN A 18 -17.46 -13.22 -11.64
CA GLN A 18 -18.79 -13.84 -11.47
C GLN A 18 -19.28 -14.41 -12.81
N SER A 19 -18.68 -15.48 -13.30
CA SER A 19 -19.16 -16.20 -14.49
C SER A 19 -19.59 -17.65 -14.22
N VAL A 20 -19.55 -18.12 -12.97
CA VAL A 20 -19.84 -19.54 -12.66
C VAL A 20 -20.99 -19.77 -11.66
N PHE A 21 -21.51 -18.76 -10.98
CA PHE A 21 -22.69 -18.94 -10.10
C PHE A 21 -23.97 -18.45 -10.76
N ASN A 22 -24.44 -19.18 -11.77
CA ASN A 22 -25.80 -19.03 -12.26
C ASN A 22 -26.45 -20.38 -12.53
N GLU A 23 -26.46 -21.27 -11.52
CA GLU A 23 -27.37 -22.40 -11.50
C GLU A 23 -27.89 -22.66 -10.08
N GLY A 24 -29.01 -21.98 -9.79
CA GLY A 24 -30.07 -22.50 -8.93
C GLY A 24 -29.98 -22.21 -7.44
N ARG A 25 -30.74 -21.22 -6.97
CA ARG A 25 -31.65 -21.42 -5.82
C ARG A 25 -32.73 -20.35 -5.74
N HIS A 26 -33.97 -20.82 -5.83
CA HIS A 26 -35.17 -20.07 -5.52
C HIS A 26 -35.40 -20.00 -4.01
N SER A 27 -35.89 -18.82 -3.60
CA SER A 27 -36.86 -18.51 -2.55
C SER A 27 -36.51 -18.75 -1.08
N GLY A 28 -36.56 -17.67 -0.29
CA GLY A 28 -37.17 -17.70 1.04
C GLY A 28 -36.68 -16.71 2.09
N SER A 29 -37.44 -15.62 2.26
CA SER A 29 -37.74 -14.93 3.54
C SER A 29 -36.67 -14.05 4.22
N VAL A 30 -37.12 -12.83 4.54
CA VAL A 30 -36.40 -11.74 5.23
C VAL A 30 -36.76 -11.75 6.72
N SER A 31 -35.77 -11.89 7.61
CA SER A 31 -35.77 -11.31 8.97
C SER A 31 -34.49 -11.68 9.74
N GLY A 32 -33.64 -10.70 10.06
CA GLY A 32 -32.50 -10.91 10.97
C GLY A 32 -31.39 -9.88 10.81
N TRP A 33 -31.62 -8.62 11.21
CA TRP A 33 -30.55 -7.62 11.31
C TRP A 33 -29.75 -7.86 12.61
N ALA A 34 -28.79 -8.77 12.57
CA ALA A 34 -27.61 -8.94 13.44
C ALA A 34 -27.15 -10.40 13.31
N GLU A 35 -25.85 -10.60 13.05
CA GLU A 35 -25.20 -11.87 12.68
C GLU A 35 -25.32 -12.28 11.20
N GLU A 36 -24.63 -11.56 10.33
CA GLU A 36 -24.21 -12.07 9.01
C GLU A 36 -22.97 -11.28 8.55
N LEU A 37 -21.82 -11.59 9.15
CA LEU A 37 -20.49 -11.42 8.53
C LEU A 37 -19.93 -12.81 8.17
N GLU A 38 -20.82 -13.76 7.89
CA GLU A 38 -20.46 -15.03 7.27
C GLU A 38 -20.43 -14.83 5.74
N ALA A 39 -19.21 -14.66 5.23
CA ALA A 39 -18.75 -15.19 3.95
C ALA A 39 -19.79 -15.33 2.81
N ASP A 40 -20.26 -14.22 2.21
CA ASP A 40 -20.83 -14.29 0.85
C ASP A 40 -20.92 -12.93 0.12
N CYS A 41 -19.81 -12.18 0.08
CA CYS A 41 -19.64 -11.14 -0.92
C CYS A 41 -18.22 -11.28 -1.49
N ASP A 42 -18.14 -11.46 -2.81
CA ASP A 42 -16.94 -11.36 -3.63
C ASP A 42 -16.20 -10.06 -3.30
N TYR A 43 -15.35 -10.07 -2.27
CA TYR A 43 -14.57 -8.90 -1.90
C TYR A 43 -13.46 -8.74 -2.93
N GLN A 44 -13.76 -7.94 -3.95
CA GLN A 44 -12.85 -7.63 -5.05
C GLN A 44 -11.80 -6.62 -4.59
N PHE A 45 -10.82 -7.11 -3.86
CA PHE A 45 -9.85 -6.26 -3.18
C PHE A 45 -9.09 -5.33 -4.13
N VAL A 46 -8.53 -5.85 -5.23
CA VAL A 46 -7.70 -5.04 -6.14
C VAL A 46 -8.48 -3.89 -6.79
N PRO A 47 -9.68 -4.09 -7.38
CA PRO A 47 -10.50 -2.98 -7.85
C PRO A 47 -10.80 -1.94 -6.76
N THR A 48 -11.09 -2.37 -5.53
CA THR A 48 -11.32 -1.47 -4.39
C THR A 48 -10.09 -0.64 -4.06
N ALA A 49 -8.94 -1.30 -3.88
CA ALA A 49 -7.66 -0.64 -3.57
C ALA A 49 -7.23 0.36 -4.65
N LEU A 50 -7.51 0.08 -5.93
CA LEU A 50 -7.22 0.99 -7.05
C LEU A 50 -8.14 2.22 -7.09
N ARG A 51 -9.34 2.18 -6.49
CA ARG A 51 -10.32 3.27 -6.54
C ARG A 51 -10.23 4.25 -5.37
N GLU A 52 -9.72 3.81 -4.22
CA GLU A 52 -10.01 4.45 -2.93
C GLU A 52 -9.34 5.81 -2.67
N SER A 53 -8.64 6.43 -3.63
CA SER A 53 -8.04 7.75 -3.38
C SER A 53 -8.91 8.95 -3.78
N SER A 54 -10.24 8.81 -3.88
CA SER A 54 -11.15 9.94 -3.72
C SER A 54 -12.60 9.56 -3.37
N THR A 55 -13.19 10.32 -2.44
CA THR A 55 -14.63 10.31 -2.13
C THR A 55 -15.46 11.18 -3.10
N LYS A 56 -14.83 11.85 -4.07
CA LYS A 56 -15.46 12.70 -5.08
C LYS A 56 -15.03 12.25 -6.48
N PRO A 57 -15.95 12.16 -7.45
CA PRO A 57 -15.63 11.75 -8.82
C PRO A 57 -14.66 12.69 -9.57
N GLU A 58 -14.30 13.83 -8.98
CA GLU A 58 -13.58 14.93 -9.61
C GLU A 58 -12.16 15.15 -9.04
N ASP A 59 -11.77 14.50 -7.93
CA ASP A 59 -10.38 14.53 -7.48
C ASP A 59 -9.55 13.48 -8.24
N PRO A 60 -8.25 13.71 -8.52
CA PRO A 60 -7.41 12.74 -9.22
C PRO A 60 -7.21 11.49 -8.33
N PRO A 61 -7.86 10.35 -8.60
CA PRO A 61 -8.16 9.41 -7.53
C PRO A 61 -7.37 8.11 -7.70
N PHE A 62 -6.07 8.21 -7.97
CA PHE A 62 -5.26 7.02 -8.12
C PHE A 62 -3.85 7.21 -7.56
N LEU A 63 -3.64 6.66 -6.36
CA LEU A 63 -2.32 6.49 -5.77
C LEU A 63 -1.45 5.52 -6.59
N TYR A 64 -2.09 4.59 -7.32
CA TYR A 64 -1.43 3.41 -7.88
C TYR A 64 -1.36 3.38 -9.40
N TYR A 65 -0.32 2.69 -9.89
CA TYR A 65 -0.31 1.99 -11.16
C TYR A 65 -0.36 0.48 -10.91
N LEU A 66 -1.32 -0.22 -11.51
CA LEU A 66 -1.36 -1.68 -11.48
C LEU A 66 -0.26 -2.26 -12.38
N VAL A 67 0.60 -3.10 -11.81
CA VAL A 67 1.68 -3.77 -12.54
C VAL A 67 1.25 -5.17 -12.95
N GLU A 68 1.07 -5.35 -14.25
CA GLU A 68 0.60 -6.59 -14.86
C GLU A 68 1.68 -7.34 -15.61
N SER A 69 2.76 -6.68 -16.01
CA SER A 69 3.81 -7.34 -16.77
C SER A 69 5.20 -6.98 -16.27
N LYS A 70 6.11 -7.95 -16.36
CA LYS A 70 7.55 -7.72 -16.10
C LYS A 70 8.18 -6.79 -17.14
N ASP A 71 7.54 -6.66 -18.30
CA ASP A 71 7.91 -5.68 -19.33
C ASP A 71 7.28 -4.32 -19.00
N CYS A 72 7.99 -3.51 -18.21
CA CYS A 72 7.51 -2.18 -17.83
C CYS A 72 7.35 -1.29 -19.07
N PRO A 73 6.19 -0.66 -19.28
CA PRO A 73 6.01 0.30 -20.37
C PRO A 73 6.90 1.53 -20.15
N SER A 74 7.20 2.25 -21.24
CA SER A 74 8.00 3.48 -21.20
C SER A 74 7.24 4.70 -20.69
N THR A 75 5.92 4.60 -20.52
CA THR A 75 5.06 5.67 -19.98
C THR A 75 4.03 5.10 -19.03
N GLY A 76 3.60 5.91 -18.05
CA GLY A 76 2.57 5.53 -17.09
C GLY A 76 1.17 5.39 -17.67
N GLU A 77 0.89 6.01 -18.83
CA GLU A 77 -0.42 5.94 -19.50
C GLU A 77 -0.81 4.52 -19.93
N ALA A 78 0.20 3.67 -20.16
CA ALA A 78 -0.01 2.27 -20.51
C ALA A 78 -0.28 1.37 -19.29
N LEU A 79 -0.11 1.89 -18.06
CA LEU A 79 -0.45 1.17 -16.84
C LEU A 79 -1.87 1.52 -16.42
N ARG A 80 -2.63 0.48 -16.04
CA ARG A 80 -3.99 0.69 -15.55
C ARG A 80 -3.98 1.33 -14.17
N THR A 81 -4.94 2.22 -13.97
CA THR A 81 -5.14 2.96 -12.71
C THR A 81 -6.51 2.67 -12.10
N ARG A 82 -7.37 1.94 -12.83
CA ARG A 82 -8.70 1.48 -12.41
C ARG A 82 -8.97 0.11 -12.99
N LEU A 83 -9.86 -0.61 -12.31
CA LEU A 83 -10.59 -1.77 -12.82
C LEU A 83 -12.09 -1.55 -12.59
N GLN A 84 -12.93 -2.00 -13.52
CA GLN A 84 -14.38 -2.10 -13.30
C GLN A 84 -14.72 -3.24 -12.34
N ASP A 85 -15.92 -3.20 -11.75
CA ASP A 85 -16.39 -4.28 -10.89
C ASP A 85 -16.51 -5.57 -11.72
N GLY A 86 -15.87 -6.63 -11.25
CA GLY A 86 -15.79 -7.92 -11.94
C GLY A 86 -14.82 -7.95 -13.13
N GLU A 87 -14.09 -6.87 -13.43
CA GLU A 87 -13.09 -6.87 -14.49
C GLU A 87 -11.94 -7.80 -14.13
N SER A 88 -11.79 -8.88 -14.88
CA SER A 88 -10.66 -9.78 -14.75
C SER A 88 -9.37 -9.12 -15.25
N PHE A 89 -8.25 -9.48 -14.64
CA PHE A 89 -6.92 -9.15 -15.15
C PHE A 89 -5.93 -10.29 -14.97
N GLN A 90 -4.79 -10.16 -15.63
CA GLN A 90 -3.65 -11.07 -15.47
C GLN A 90 -2.44 -10.27 -15.01
N SER A 91 -1.55 -10.91 -14.25
CA SER A 91 -0.29 -10.30 -13.86
C SER A 91 0.83 -11.33 -13.90
N ASP A 92 1.95 -10.97 -14.52
CA ASP A 92 3.19 -11.77 -14.50
C ASP A 92 3.78 -11.92 -13.09
N PHE A 93 3.23 -11.21 -12.10
CA PHE A 93 3.66 -11.23 -10.71
C PHE A 93 2.85 -12.17 -9.82
N ILE A 94 1.82 -12.84 -10.34
CA ILE A 94 1.12 -13.88 -9.58
C ILE A 94 2.11 -15.03 -9.30
N ASN A 95 2.17 -15.47 -8.04
CA ASN A 95 3.17 -16.38 -7.48
C ASN A 95 4.59 -15.81 -7.41
N ALA A 96 4.80 -14.53 -7.73
CA ALA A 96 6.08 -13.90 -7.46
C ALA A 96 6.27 -13.72 -5.95
N SER A 97 7.52 -13.75 -5.49
CA SER A 97 7.83 -13.40 -4.12
C SER A 97 7.81 -11.89 -3.92
N LYS A 98 7.72 -11.47 -2.66
CA LYS A 98 7.87 -10.07 -2.26
C LYS A 98 9.21 -9.50 -2.76
N GLU A 99 10.29 -10.27 -2.58
CA GLU A 99 11.64 -9.89 -2.99
C GLU A 99 11.73 -9.73 -4.52
N GLU A 100 11.07 -10.58 -5.30
CA GLU A 100 11.01 -10.41 -6.76
C GLU A 100 10.32 -9.10 -7.18
N CYS A 101 9.24 -8.71 -6.50
CA CYS A 101 8.59 -7.41 -6.73
C CYS A 101 9.50 -6.23 -6.35
N GLN A 102 10.17 -6.34 -5.20
CA GLN A 102 11.11 -5.34 -4.69
C GLN A 102 12.31 -5.16 -5.63
N ASP A 103 12.95 -6.25 -6.04
CA ASP A 103 14.10 -6.22 -6.95
C ASP A 103 13.71 -5.68 -8.32
N TRP A 104 12.53 -6.06 -8.84
CA TRP A 104 12.03 -5.53 -10.10
C TRP A 104 11.79 -4.02 -10.02
N ALA A 105 11.19 -3.53 -8.92
CA ALA A 105 10.95 -2.11 -8.73
C ALA A 105 12.27 -1.32 -8.67
N LEU A 106 13.26 -1.82 -7.92
CA LEU A 106 14.59 -1.21 -7.86
C LEU A 106 15.27 -1.15 -9.22
N ASP A 107 15.24 -2.23 -10.01
CA ASP A 107 15.81 -2.24 -11.37
C ASP A 107 15.20 -1.14 -12.26
N LYS A 108 13.90 -0.87 -12.12
CA LYS A 108 13.25 0.23 -12.86
C LYS A 108 13.60 1.60 -12.32
N TRP A 109 13.64 1.77 -11.00
CA TRP A 109 14.01 3.04 -10.36
C TRP A 109 15.45 3.46 -10.68
N LEU A 110 16.38 2.51 -10.82
CA LEU A 110 17.77 2.75 -11.24
C LEU A 110 17.91 3.24 -12.70
N GLN A 111 16.80 3.28 -13.46
CA GLN A 111 16.73 3.84 -14.81
C GLN A 111 15.83 5.09 -14.83
N PRO A 112 16.13 6.14 -14.04
CA PRO A 112 15.19 7.24 -13.78
C PRO A 112 14.87 8.05 -15.03
N VAL A 113 15.77 8.12 -16.01
CA VAL A 113 15.51 8.78 -17.31
C VAL A 113 14.37 8.09 -18.07
N LYS A 114 14.20 6.78 -17.89
CA LYS A 114 13.20 5.97 -18.60
C LYS A 114 11.90 5.82 -17.81
N PHE A 115 11.97 5.83 -16.48
CA PHE A 115 10.84 5.49 -15.60
C PHE A 115 10.55 6.55 -14.53
N ASN A 116 10.76 7.84 -14.84
CA ASN A 116 10.49 8.96 -13.93
C ASN A 116 9.01 9.17 -13.56
N PHE A 117 8.09 8.43 -14.15
CA PHE A 117 6.66 8.50 -13.84
C PHE A 117 6.25 7.61 -12.66
N ILE A 118 7.16 6.74 -12.21
CA ILE A 118 6.97 5.83 -11.09
C ILE A 118 7.52 6.48 -9.83
N GLU A 119 6.77 6.40 -8.73
CA GLU A 119 7.24 6.85 -7.42
C GLU A 119 8.45 6.02 -6.99
N GLN A 120 9.49 6.70 -6.56
CA GLN A 120 10.71 6.06 -6.10
C GLN A 120 10.55 5.84 -4.60
N SER A 121 11.02 4.69 -4.12
CA SER A 121 11.02 4.33 -2.70
C SER A 121 9.74 3.73 -2.12
N ILE A 122 8.60 3.68 -2.80
CA ILE A 122 7.42 2.95 -2.28
C ILE A 122 6.80 2.06 -3.35
N ILE A 123 6.50 0.81 -2.97
CA ILE A 123 5.61 -0.09 -3.69
C ILE A 123 4.49 -0.59 -2.76
N ALA A 124 3.37 -0.97 -3.37
CA ALA A 124 2.26 -1.66 -2.72
C ALA A 124 2.15 -3.07 -3.29
N ILE A 125 1.92 -4.05 -2.43
CA ILE A 125 1.76 -5.45 -2.81
C ILE A 125 0.46 -5.97 -2.21
N ALA A 126 -0.40 -6.48 -3.09
CA ALA A 126 -1.56 -7.28 -2.77
C ALA A 126 -1.19 -8.77 -2.78
N ASP A 127 -1.43 -9.45 -1.67
CA ASP A 127 -1.12 -10.87 -1.47
C ASP A 127 -2.35 -11.64 -0.97
N GLU A 128 -2.18 -12.91 -0.60
CA GLU A 128 -3.27 -13.77 -0.13
C GLU A 128 -4.00 -13.17 1.10
N ARG A 129 -3.29 -12.38 1.92
CA ARG A 129 -3.87 -11.75 3.10
C ARG A 129 -4.76 -10.57 2.70
N SER A 130 -4.40 -9.84 1.66
CA SER A 130 -5.13 -8.66 1.21
C SER A 130 -6.60 -8.89 0.94
N ALA A 131 -6.95 -9.99 0.28
CA ALA A 131 -8.35 -10.34 0.03
C ALA A 131 -9.12 -10.74 1.30
N ARG A 132 -8.41 -11.24 2.32
CA ARG A 132 -9.02 -11.73 3.56
C ARG A 132 -9.34 -10.61 4.56
N ASP A 133 -8.47 -9.63 4.68
CA ASP A 133 -8.61 -8.59 5.71
C ASP A 133 -8.50 -7.14 5.21
N GLY A 134 -8.46 -6.94 3.89
CA GLY A 134 -8.47 -5.60 3.28
C GLY A 134 -7.20 -4.80 3.56
N THR A 135 -6.06 -5.47 3.73
CA THR A 135 -4.77 -4.84 3.99
C THR A 135 -3.83 -4.90 2.78
N LEU A 136 -2.86 -3.97 2.72
CA LEU A 136 -1.76 -3.97 1.75
C LEU A 136 -0.43 -4.12 2.46
N LEU A 137 0.51 -4.79 1.82
CA LEU A 137 1.92 -4.66 2.19
C LEU A 137 2.48 -3.43 1.46
N MET A 138 2.77 -2.38 2.21
CA MET A 138 3.51 -1.23 1.71
C MET A 138 4.99 -1.45 2.02
N SER A 139 5.81 -1.55 0.98
CA SER A 139 7.26 -1.67 1.12
C SER A 139 7.90 -0.33 0.80
N PHE A 140 8.60 0.25 1.77
CA PHE A 140 9.37 1.48 1.65
C PHE A 140 10.86 1.15 1.52
N TYR A 141 11.50 1.61 0.45
CA TYR A 141 12.94 1.48 0.25
C TYR A 141 13.65 2.72 0.77
N PHE A 142 14.50 2.53 1.77
CA PHE A 142 15.42 3.57 2.20
C PHE A 142 16.75 3.40 1.45
N GLY A 143 17.04 4.34 0.55
CA GLY A 143 18.24 4.32 -0.29
C GLY A 143 19.55 4.55 0.48
N GLU A 144 20.66 4.57 -0.24
CA GLU A 144 21.96 4.89 0.34
C GLU A 144 21.99 6.36 0.78
N SER A 145 22.13 6.61 2.09
CA SER A 145 22.46 7.93 2.60
C SER A 145 23.86 8.32 2.13
N ALA A 146 24.08 9.61 1.86
CA ALA A 146 25.43 10.06 1.54
C ALA A 146 26.38 9.68 2.70
N PRO A 147 27.60 9.20 2.42
CA PRO A 147 28.50 8.66 3.45
C PRO A 147 28.88 9.66 4.55
N ASP A 148 28.66 10.96 4.31
CA ASP A 148 28.97 12.05 5.22
C ASP A 148 27.72 12.65 5.91
N GLU A 149 26.52 12.11 5.68
CA GLU A 149 25.33 12.57 6.39
C GLU A 149 25.33 11.99 7.81
N PRO A 150 25.38 12.86 8.85
CA PRO A 150 25.27 12.38 10.22
C PRO A 150 23.89 11.74 10.42
N PRO A 151 23.78 10.72 11.30
CA PRO A 151 22.49 10.20 11.71
C PRO A 151 21.59 11.34 12.19
N ILE A 152 20.36 11.39 11.70
CA ILE A 152 19.37 12.32 12.24
C ILE A 152 19.12 11.89 13.69
N GLU A 153 19.42 12.78 14.62
CA GLU A 153 19.17 12.59 16.04
C GLU A 153 17.73 12.98 16.34
N PHE A 154 16.94 12.03 16.83
CA PHE A 154 15.56 12.26 17.19
C PHE A 154 15.48 12.39 18.71
N ASN A 155 14.93 13.51 19.19
CA ASN A 155 14.85 13.78 20.62
C ASN A 155 14.07 12.66 21.34
N GLY A 156 14.71 12.00 22.31
CA GLY A 156 14.13 10.88 23.06
C GLY A 156 14.33 9.49 22.44
N TYR A 157 14.88 9.39 21.22
CA TYR A 157 15.07 8.12 20.50
C TYR A 157 16.52 7.88 20.05
N GLY A 158 17.33 8.93 20.01
CA GLY A 158 18.68 8.84 19.46
C GLY A 158 18.66 8.73 17.93
N PRO A 159 19.70 8.15 17.32
CA PRO A 159 19.77 8.01 15.87
C PRO A 159 18.78 6.94 15.36
N LEU A 160 17.75 7.34 14.63
CA LEU A 160 16.71 6.44 14.10
C LEU A 160 16.79 6.22 12.58
N LEU A 161 17.97 6.40 11.96
CA LEU A 161 18.04 6.19 10.52
C LEU A 161 17.72 4.72 10.18
N PRO A 162 16.74 4.48 9.30
CA PRO A 162 16.63 3.19 8.66
C PRO A 162 17.98 2.88 8.00
N LYS A 163 18.42 1.62 8.09
CA LYS A 163 19.59 1.13 7.39
C LYS A 163 19.45 1.46 5.90
N GLY A 164 20.44 2.15 5.34
CA GLY A 164 20.49 2.41 3.90
C GLY A 164 20.46 1.12 3.08
N ASN A 165 19.98 1.23 1.85
CA ASN A 165 19.79 0.12 0.92
C ASN A 165 18.95 -1.02 1.52
N THR A 166 17.86 -0.66 2.21
CA THR A 166 17.01 -1.63 2.92
C THR A 166 15.53 -1.34 2.66
N TRP A 167 14.77 -2.43 2.49
CA TRP A 167 13.31 -2.40 2.43
C TRP A 167 12.70 -2.50 3.83
N TYR A 168 11.69 -1.69 4.07
CA TYR A 168 10.88 -1.64 5.28
C TYR A 168 9.44 -1.94 4.94
N ASP A 169 8.92 -3.03 5.48
CA ASP A 169 7.59 -3.53 5.15
C ASP A 169 6.58 -3.17 6.24
N PHE A 170 5.49 -2.52 5.82
CA PHE A 170 4.38 -2.16 6.68
C PHE A 170 3.09 -2.76 6.13
N ARG A 171 2.44 -3.62 6.90
CA ARG A 171 1.09 -4.09 6.60
C ARG A 171 0.11 -3.04 7.08
N ILE A 172 -0.65 -2.41 6.19
CA ILE A 172 -1.59 -1.34 6.55
C ILE A 172 -2.98 -1.62 5.99
N ARG A 173 -4.01 -0.94 6.50
CA ARG A 173 -5.31 -0.89 5.82
C ARG A 173 -5.17 -0.15 4.49
N HIS A 174 -5.77 -0.66 3.42
CA HIS A 174 -5.61 -0.07 2.08
C HIS A 174 -6.05 1.39 2.00
N ASN A 175 -7.11 1.77 2.73
CA ASN A 175 -7.60 3.15 2.82
C ASN A 175 -6.62 4.14 3.46
N ALA A 176 -5.60 3.65 4.19
CA ALA A 176 -4.60 4.48 4.85
C ALA A 176 -3.35 4.72 3.99
N ALA A 177 -3.27 4.15 2.79
CA ALA A 177 -2.06 4.19 1.97
C ALA A 177 -1.66 5.58 1.49
N GLN A 178 -2.63 6.46 1.22
CA GLN A 178 -2.34 7.85 0.88
C GLN A 178 -1.67 8.58 2.06
N LEU A 179 -2.14 8.35 3.28
CA LEU A 179 -1.57 8.95 4.49
C LEU A 179 -0.17 8.40 4.76
N PHE A 180 0.02 7.08 4.59
CA PHE A 180 1.33 6.43 4.66
C PHE A 180 2.34 7.07 3.68
N HIS A 181 1.92 7.23 2.43
CA HIS A 181 2.73 7.84 1.38
C HIS A 181 3.12 9.29 1.72
N THR A 182 2.15 10.09 2.19
CA THR A 182 2.40 11.48 2.60
C THR A 182 3.33 11.56 3.82
N SER A 183 3.17 10.65 4.78
CA SER A 183 4.00 10.61 5.99
C SER A 183 5.48 10.41 5.67
N LEU A 184 5.78 9.50 4.73
CA LEU A 184 7.16 9.10 4.46
C LEU A 184 7.85 9.89 3.35
N LEU A 185 7.11 10.40 2.36
CA LEU A 185 7.72 11.07 1.19
C LEU A 185 7.54 12.59 1.15
N PHE A 186 6.53 13.12 1.84
CA PHE A 186 6.17 14.55 1.73
C PHE A 186 6.26 15.30 3.05
N THR A 187 6.75 14.65 4.11
CA THR A 187 6.95 15.27 5.42
C THR A 187 8.41 15.16 5.84
N GLU A 188 8.85 16.07 6.71
CA GLU A 188 10.19 16.04 7.28
C GLU A 188 10.42 14.74 8.09
N PRO A 189 11.57 14.06 7.92
CA PRO A 189 11.82 12.77 8.57
C PRO A 189 11.67 12.80 10.10
N ASP A 190 12.06 13.89 10.77
CA ASP A 190 11.98 14.09 12.22
C ASP A 190 10.56 14.02 12.78
N ILE A 191 9.55 14.28 11.95
CA ILE A 191 8.13 14.27 12.32
C ILE A 191 7.59 12.84 12.40
N PHE A 192 7.81 12.02 11.37
CA PHE A 192 7.14 10.71 11.28
C PHE A 192 8.07 9.49 11.44
N PHE A 193 9.36 9.58 11.11
CA PHE A 193 10.26 8.42 11.21
C PHE A 193 10.29 7.78 12.60
N PRO A 194 10.17 8.53 13.73
CA PRO A 194 10.06 7.91 15.05
C PRO A 194 8.91 6.92 15.17
N ASN A 195 7.76 7.20 14.57
CA ASN A 195 6.58 6.35 14.69
C ASN A 195 6.68 5.11 13.78
N TYR A 196 7.32 5.21 12.63
CA TYR A 196 7.49 4.10 11.69
C TYR A 196 8.70 3.21 12.00
N PHE A 197 9.81 3.77 12.47
CA PHE A 197 11.08 3.04 12.61
C PHE A 197 11.59 2.95 14.04
N GLY A 198 11.22 3.90 14.92
CA GLY A 198 11.67 3.91 16.31
C GLY A 198 10.80 3.10 17.26
N ARG A 199 9.48 3.08 17.02
CA ARG A 199 8.49 2.38 17.86
C ARG A 199 7.31 1.80 17.08
N PRO A 200 7.54 1.07 15.96
CA PRO A 200 6.45 0.54 15.14
C PRO A 200 5.47 -0.33 15.93
N GLU A 201 5.94 -1.02 16.97
CA GLU A 201 5.14 -1.88 17.85
C GLU A 201 4.04 -1.13 18.62
N LYS A 202 4.18 0.19 18.86
CA LYS A 202 3.14 1.00 19.52
C LYS A 202 1.90 1.21 18.63
N PHE A 203 2.11 1.12 17.32
CA PHE A 203 1.12 1.39 16.29
C PHE A 203 0.74 0.13 15.51
N THR A 204 1.31 -1.02 15.85
CA THR A 204 1.00 -2.29 15.20
C THR A 204 0.08 -3.12 16.09
N ASP A 205 -1.04 -3.59 15.54
CA ASP A 205 -1.98 -4.44 16.27
C ASP A 205 -1.47 -5.89 16.42
N GLU A 206 -2.21 -6.72 17.17
CA GLU A 206 -1.87 -8.13 17.39
C GLU A 206 -1.85 -8.96 16.10
N ALA A 207 -2.53 -8.51 15.04
CA ALA A 207 -2.52 -9.12 13.73
C ALA A 207 -1.36 -8.63 12.86
N GLY A 208 -0.48 -7.76 13.37
CA GLY A 208 0.65 -7.20 12.65
C GLY A 208 0.27 -6.09 11.67
N VAL A 209 -0.91 -5.46 11.81
CA VAL A 209 -1.35 -4.33 10.98
C VAL A 209 -0.95 -3.02 11.65
N PHE A 210 -0.20 -2.19 10.94
CA PHE A 210 0.23 -0.87 11.38
C PHE A 210 -0.88 0.17 11.14
N ASP A 211 -1.27 0.86 12.21
CA ASP A 211 -2.28 1.92 12.23
C ASP A 211 -1.61 3.26 11.89
N VAL A 212 -1.64 3.58 10.60
CA VAL A 212 -1.08 4.79 10.01
C VAL A 212 -1.75 6.05 10.58
N LEU A 213 -3.06 6.02 10.82
CA LEU A 213 -3.79 7.18 11.32
C LEU A 213 -3.39 7.49 12.77
N LYS A 214 -3.34 6.46 13.61
CA LYS A 214 -2.86 6.59 14.99
C LYS A 214 -1.40 7.07 15.04
N ALA A 215 -0.55 6.58 14.13
CA ALA A 215 0.82 7.05 14.01
C ALA A 215 0.90 8.51 13.54
N TRP A 216 -0.04 8.97 12.72
CA TRP A 216 -0.13 10.36 12.28
C TRP A 216 -0.53 11.30 13.43
N GLU A 217 -1.65 10.99 14.08
CA GLU A 217 -2.23 11.79 15.17
C GLU A 217 -1.28 11.93 16.36
N HIS A 218 -0.54 10.87 16.69
CA HIS A 218 0.42 10.87 17.79
C HIS A 218 1.51 11.95 17.61
N THR A 219 1.89 12.27 16.39
CA THR A 219 2.88 13.34 16.14
C THR A 219 2.29 14.73 16.35
N GLU A 220 1.01 14.94 16.04
CA GLU A 220 0.35 16.23 16.29
C GLU A 220 0.26 16.51 17.80
N GLU A 221 -0.06 15.51 18.61
CA GLU A 221 -0.10 15.63 20.08
C GLU A 221 1.28 15.96 20.70
N GLU A 222 2.36 15.29 20.26
CA GLU A 222 3.72 15.60 20.74
C GLU A 222 4.21 17.00 20.29
N SER A 223 3.62 17.57 19.24
CA SER A 223 3.94 18.93 18.78
C SER A 223 3.26 20.02 19.62
N THR A 224 2.03 19.77 20.10
CA THR A 224 1.28 20.73 20.92
C THR A 224 1.78 20.85 22.35
N ASP A 225 2.36 19.78 22.90
CA ASP A 225 2.90 19.75 24.27
C ASP A 225 4.25 20.51 24.42
N LYS A 226 4.83 21.00 23.31
CA LYS A 226 6.11 21.74 23.31
C LYS A 226 5.95 23.26 23.28
N ASP A 227 4.71 23.75 23.16
CA ASP A 227 4.39 25.19 23.07
C ASP A 227 3.83 25.80 24.38
N GLU A 228 3.89 25.09 25.52
CA GLU A 228 3.59 25.60 26.87
C GLU A 228 4.84 25.80 27.75
#